data_AF-A0A7S4DT87-F1
#
_entry.id   AF-A0A7S4DT87-F1
#
_cell.length_a   1.000
_cell.length_b   1.000
_cell.length_c   1.000
_cell.angle_alpha   90.00
_cell.angle_beta   90.00
_cell.angle_gamma   90.00
#
_symmetry.space_group_name_H-M   'P 1'
#
loop_
_entity.id
_entity.type
_entity.pdbx_description
1 polymer ?
#
loop_
_entity_poly.entity_id
_entity_poly.type
_entity_poly.pdbx_seq_one_letter_code
_entity_poly.pdbx_strand_id
1 'polypeptide(L)'
;GGIHQYLEEFGSDGYFKGKNFVFDQRVALGPKGCERVGQCALCKTSFDDFDPGTVCTVCRDPVLVCHSCRERDPYKEWYCKDHVPLRGYYFTFLDRFTENELNEQKAKLADMHKAIKKGKQHKNRRRTLARQIDKIDARIKELNTEGKKILKASSSSSPPPPSSSSSSLPSSSSSSSLSSRPPCRTCGKQGCDGKCWGFWAGRARTWKRREAEKNLGSEKNLGSESNLGSENNLGSEKKLGSGGEHHASPGSSPAGAAANKKAKLK
;
A
#
# COMPACT_ATOMS: atom_id res chain seq x y z
N GLY A 1 -12.47 -2.45 -28.12
CA GLY A 1 -11.38 -3.14 -27.41
C GLY A 1 -10.11 -2.31 -27.21
N GLY A 2 -10.15 -0.97 -27.34
CA GLY A 2 -9.10 -0.07 -26.87
C GLY A 2 -7.68 -0.44 -27.30
N ILE A 3 -6.72 -0.27 -26.38
CA ILE A 3 -5.30 -0.60 -26.61
C ILE A 3 -5.09 -2.08 -26.97
N HIS A 4 -5.93 -2.99 -26.47
CA HIS A 4 -5.80 -4.41 -26.78
C HIS A 4 -6.05 -4.70 -28.27
N GLN A 5 -7.17 -4.22 -28.81
CA GLN A 5 -7.46 -4.35 -30.24
C GLN A 5 -6.45 -3.58 -31.10
N TYR A 6 -6.00 -2.42 -30.65
CA TYR A 6 -4.96 -1.67 -31.35
C TYR A 6 -3.65 -2.47 -31.49
N LEU A 7 -3.23 -3.16 -30.42
CA LEU A 7 -2.05 -4.02 -30.46
C LEU A 7 -2.22 -5.26 -31.34
N GLU A 8 -3.45 -5.79 -31.46
CA GLU A 8 -3.76 -6.89 -32.37
C GLU A 8 -3.70 -6.45 -33.84
N GLU A 9 -4.18 -5.26 -34.15
CA GLU A 9 -4.25 -4.72 -35.51
C GLU A 9 -2.90 -4.18 -36.00
N PHE A 10 -2.19 -3.41 -35.18
CA PHE A 10 -0.99 -2.68 -35.59
C PHE A 10 0.31 -3.27 -35.07
N GLY A 11 0.28 -4.20 -34.10
CA GLY A 11 1.48 -4.84 -33.56
C GLY A 11 2.60 -3.86 -33.21
N SER A 12 3.79 -4.10 -33.77
CA SER A 12 4.97 -3.24 -33.62
C SER A 12 4.98 -2.02 -34.55
N ASP A 13 4.13 -2.00 -35.57
CA ASP A 13 4.04 -0.92 -36.56
C ASP A 13 3.16 0.24 -36.07
N GLY A 14 2.45 0.04 -34.95
CA GLY A 14 1.63 1.04 -34.30
C GLY A 14 2.41 2.07 -33.46
N TYR A 15 1.70 3.11 -33.02
CA TYR A 15 2.26 4.19 -32.19
C TYR A 15 2.34 3.85 -30.69
N PHE A 16 1.79 2.71 -30.27
CA PHE A 16 1.81 2.30 -28.87
C PHE A 16 3.22 1.85 -28.46
N LYS A 17 3.72 2.39 -27.33
CA LYS A 17 5.05 2.07 -26.82
C LYS A 17 4.98 1.22 -25.55
N GLY A 18 5.79 0.17 -25.51
CA GLY A 18 5.92 -0.72 -24.37
C GLY A 18 4.80 -1.74 -24.22
N LYS A 19 4.46 -2.06 -22.97
CA LYS A 19 3.48 -3.09 -22.63
C LYS A 19 2.22 -2.45 -22.03
N ASN A 20 1.06 -2.86 -22.52
CA ASN A 20 -0.24 -2.52 -21.97
C ASN A 20 -0.51 -3.32 -20.69
N PHE A 21 -0.67 -2.63 -19.56
CA PHE A 21 -0.99 -3.27 -18.28
C PHE A 21 -2.41 -3.83 -18.29
N VAL A 22 -2.58 -5.09 -17.86
CA VAL A 22 -3.86 -5.80 -17.80
C VAL A 22 -4.13 -6.35 -16.41
N PHE A 23 -5.40 -6.35 -16.00
CA PHE A 23 -5.83 -6.75 -14.65
C PHE A 23 -6.08 -8.26 -14.51
N ASP A 24 -5.19 -9.07 -15.05
CA ASP A 24 -5.21 -10.53 -14.94
C ASP A 24 -3.77 -11.07 -14.80
N GLN A 25 -3.62 -12.40 -14.80
CA GLN A 25 -2.31 -13.05 -14.58
C GLN A 25 -1.25 -12.74 -15.65
N ARG A 26 -1.65 -12.21 -16.81
CA ARG A 26 -0.74 -11.79 -17.89
C ARG A 26 -0.02 -10.50 -17.53
N VAL A 27 -0.67 -9.63 -16.76
CA VAL A 27 -0.14 -8.41 -16.13
C VAL A 27 0.23 -7.29 -17.10
N ALA A 28 0.96 -7.62 -18.16
CA ALA A 28 1.30 -6.69 -19.22
C ALA A 28 1.39 -7.42 -20.56
N LEU A 29 0.81 -6.85 -21.60
CA LEU A 29 0.81 -7.36 -22.97
C LEU A 29 1.46 -6.36 -23.91
N GLY A 30 2.37 -6.81 -24.77
CA GLY A 30 2.96 -5.97 -25.79
C GLY A 30 3.59 -6.83 -26.89
N PRO A 31 3.91 -6.23 -28.05
CA PRO A 31 4.65 -6.91 -29.10
C PRO A 31 5.99 -7.46 -28.56
N LYS A 32 6.47 -8.56 -29.14
CA LYS A 32 7.79 -9.10 -28.76
C LYS A 32 8.86 -8.06 -29.09
N GLY A 33 9.76 -7.81 -28.14
CA GLY A 33 10.85 -6.84 -28.31
C GLY A 33 10.41 -5.37 -28.25
N CYS A 34 9.18 -5.08 -27.80
CA CYS A 34 8.70 -3.70 -27.64
C CYS A 34 9.65 -2.86 -26.76
N GLU A 35 9.70 -1.55 -27.06
CA GLU A 35 10.47 -0.56 -26.29
C GLU A 35 10.13 -0.66 -24.80
N ARG A 36 11.16 -0.67 -23.94
CA ARG A 36 10.97 -0.64 -22.50
C ARG A 36 10.75 0.78 -22.01
N VAL A 37 9.52 1.12 -21.62
CA VAL A 37 9.11 2.50 -21.30
C VAL A 37 9.03 2.79 -19.80
N GLY A 38 8.93 1.75 -18.98
CA GLY A 38 8.92 1.82 -17.53
C GLY A 38 10.32 1.98 -16.95
N GLN A 39 10.35 2.43 -15.70
CA GLN A 39 11.58 2.69 -14.96
C GLN A 39 11.44 2.17 -13.53
N CYS A 40 12.53 1.65 -13.00
CA CYS A 40 12.63 1.29 -11.59
C CYS A 40 12.32 2.51 -10.71
N ALA A 41 11.37 2.37 -9.80
CA ALA A 41 10.95 3.43 -8.89
C ALA A 41 12.12 3.99 -8.06
N LEU A 42 13.14 3.16 -7.79
CA LEU A 42 14.27 3.47 -6.93
C LEU A 42 15.48 4.05 -7.69
N CYS A 43 15.98 3.35 -8.71
CA CYS A 43 17.22 3.75 -9.42
C CYS A 43 16.98 4.31 -10.83
N LYS A 44 15.72 4.39 -11.28
CA LYS A 44 15.30 4.89 -12.59
C LYS A 44 15.80 4.10 -13.81
N THR A 45 16.58 3.04 -13.64
CA THR A 45 16.95 2.11 -14.72
C THR A 45 15.71 1.57 -15.42
N SER A 46 15.74 1.51 -16.75
CA SER A 46 14.63 1.02 -17.57
C SER A 46 14.20 -0.39 -17.17
N PHE A 47 12.94 -0.54 -16.76
CA PHE A 47 12.41 -1.78 -16.19
C PHE A 47 10.88 -1.85 -16.28
N ASP A 48 10.32 -2.92 -16.87
CA ASP A 48 8.87 -3.07 -17.13
C ASP A 48 8.24 -4.30 -16.47
N ASP A 49 9.03 -5.13 -15.79
CA ASP A 49 8.56 -6.44 -15.34
C ASP A 49 7.99 -6.37 -13.92
N PHE A 50 6.66 -6.36 -13.84
CA PHE A 50 5.96 -6.48 -12.57
C PHE A 50 6.17 -7.86 -11.93
N ASP A 51 6.16 -7.87 -10.60
CA ASP A 51 6.30 -9.08 -9.81
C ASP A 51 5.25 -9.09 -8.70
N PRO A 52 4.61 -10.26 -8.42
CA PRO A 52 3.52 -10.34 -7.45
C PRO A 52 3.90 -9.90 -6.04
N GLY A 53 5.17 -10.06 -5.65
CA GLY A 53 5.70 -9.64 -4.36
C GLY A 53 6.15 -8.18 -4.31
N THR A 54 6.22 -7.51 -5.46
CA THR A 54 6.72 -6.14 -5.58
C THR A 54 5.56 -5.16 -5.58
N VAL A 55 4.93 -5.04 -4.42
CA VAL A 55 3.76 -4.18 -4.18
C VAL A 55 4.03 -3.15 -3.10
N CYS A 56 3.33 -2.02 -3.17
CA CYS A 56 3.44 -0.95 -2.18
C CYS A 56 3.07 -1.46 -0.77
N THR A 57 3.91 -1.17 0.22
CA THR A 57 3.70 -1.49 1.65
C THR A 57 2.38 -0.92 2.19
N VAL A 58 1.86 0.16 1.60
CA VAL A 58 0.70 0.89 2.10
C VAL A 58 -0.59 0.46 1.40
N CYS A 59 -0.65 0.59 0.07
CA CYS A 59 -1.87 0.33 -0.73
C CYS A 59 -1.86 -0.98 -1.50
N ARG A 60 -0.72 -1.67 -1.57
CA ARG A 60 -0.50 -2.91 -2.37
C ARG A 60 -0.56 -2.71 -3.88
N ASP A 61 -0.54 -1.48 -4.37
CA ASP A 61 -0.39 -1.24 -5.81
C ASP A 61 0.95 -1.81 -6.32
N PRO A 62 0.98 -2.46 -7.49
CA PRO A 62 2.22 -2.94 -8.10
C PRO A 62 3.24 -1.81 -8.29
N VAL A 63 4.50 -2.07 -7.96
CA VAL A 63 5.60 -1.11 -8.11
C VAL A 63 6.67 -1.71 -9.01
N LEU A 64 7.13 -0.94 -10.00
CA LEU A 64 8.27 -1.34 -10.82
C LEU A 64 9.55 -1.15 -10.03
N VAL A 65 10.19 -2.25 -9.64
CA VAL A 65 11.51 -2.25 -9.00
C VAL A 65 12.37 -3.26 -9.74
N CYS A 66 13.55 -2.88 -10.23
CA CYS A 66 14.44 -3.80 -10.95
C CYS A 66 15.05 -4.85 -10.02
N HIS A 67 15.54 -5.96 -10.59
CA HIS A 67 16.11 -7.09 -9.83
C HIS A 67 17.21 -6.65 -8.85
N SER A 68 18.17 -5.84 -9.30
CA SER A 68 19.26 -5.34 -8.44
C SER A 68 18.75 -4.54 -7.24
N CYS A 69 17.68 -3.74 -7.42
CA CYS A 69 17.05 -3.04 -6.31
C CYS A 69 16.26 -3.97 -5.38
N ARG A 70 15.66 -5.04 -5.91
CA ARG A 70 14.95 -6.05 -5.11
C ARG A 70 15.88 -6.89 -4.24
N GLU A 71 17.11 -7.08 -4.68
CA GLU A 71 18.14 -7.83 -3.97
C GLU A 71 18.83 -6.97 -2.90
N ARG A 72 19.04 -5.68 -3.16
CA ARG A 72 19.66 -4.75 -2.21
C ARG A 72 18.81 -4.45 -0.97
N ASP A 73 17.48 -4.56 -1.07
CA ASP A 73 16.59 -4.32 0.07
C ASP A 73 16.16 -5.68 0.69
N PRO A 74 16.76 -6.09 1.82
CA PRO A 74 16.46 -7.38 2.45
C PRO A 74 15.01 -7.44 2.98
N TYR A 75 14.40 -6.29 3.23
CA TYR A 75 13.05 -6.17 3.79
C TYR A 75 11.97 -6.08 2.72
N LYS A 76 12.37 -5.90 1.46
CA LYS A 76 11.52 -5.81 0.27
C LYS A 76 10.42 -4.75 0.41
N GLU A 77 10.76 -3.60 1.00
CA GLU A 77 9.84 -2.49 1.29
C GLU A 77 9.72 -1.51 0.12
N TRP A 78 8.60 -1.60 -0.61
CA TRP A 78 8.33 -0.78 -1.80
C TRP A 78 7.22 0.24 -1.55
N TYR A 79 7.31 1.39 -2.21
CA TYR A 79 6.32 2.45 -2.10
C TYR A 79 5.94 2.94 -3.50
N CYS A 80 4.63 3.02 -3.78
CA CYS A 80 4.16 3.65 -5.01
C CYS A 80 4.39 5.18 -4.92
N LYS A 81 4.23 5.89 -6.05
CA LYS A 81 4.51 7.33 -6.15
C LYS A 81 3.82 8.15 -5.04
N ASP A 82 2.58 7.81 -4.70
CA ASP A 82 1.80 8.52 -3.69
C ASP A 82 2.24 8.21 -2.25
N HIS A 83 2.95 7.10 -2.04
CA HIS A 83 3.35 6.62 -0.72
C HIS A 83 4.87 6.69 -0.49
N VAL A 84 5.68 7.16 -1.45
CA VAL A 84 7.11 7.43 -1.24
C VAL A 84 7.38 8.28 0.02
N PRO A 85 6.59 9.31 0.36
CA PRO A 85 6.83 10.09 1.58
C PRO A 85 6.74 9.30 2.89
N LEU A 86 6.15 8.10 2.88
CA LEU A 86 6.03 7.22 4.04
C LEU A 86 7.20 6.24 4.19
N ARG A 87 8.15 6.27 3.24
CA ARG A 87 9.35 5.43 3.27
C ARG A 87 10.18 5.74 4.51
N GLY A 88 10.60 4.69 5.21
CA GLY A 88 11.38 4.79 6.44
C GLY A 88 10.54 4.93 7.72
N TYR A 89 9.23 5.19 7.60
CA TYR A 89 8.36 5.41 8.76
C TYR A 89 7.13 4.48 8.79
N TYR A 90 6.69 4.00 7.63
CA TYR A 90 5.54 3.08 7.53
C TYR A 90 6.01 1.69 7.12
N PHE A 91 5.75 0.69 7.95
CA PHE A 91 6.14 -0.70 7.71
C PHE A 91 5.01 -1.68 8.01
N THR A 92 4.96 -2.80 7.26
CA THR A 92 3.97 -3.86 7.54
C THR A 92 4.34 -4.67 8.78
N PHE A 93 5.63 -4.96 8.94
CA PHE A 93 6.19 -5.79 10.01
C PHE A 93 6.96 -4.90 10.98
N LEU A 94 6.46 -4.80 12.22
CA LEU A 94 6.99 -3.91 13.26
C LEU A 94 7.87 -4.63 14.29
N ASP A 95 7.87 -5.96 14.26
CA ASP A 95 8.62 -6.88 15.11
C ASP A 95 10.14 -6.72 15.02
N ARG A 96 10.63 -6.15 13.90
CA ARG A 96 12.06 -5.94 13.64
C ARG A 96 12.65 -4.64 14.19
N PHE A 97 11.83 -3.78 14.81
CA PHE A 97 12.27 -2.47 15.28
C PHE A 97 12.33 -2.45 16.81
N THR A 98 13.33 -1.72 17.32
CA THR A 98 13.46 -1.40 18.73
C THR A 98 12.39 -0.40 19.17
N GLU A 99 12.18 -0.27 20.49
CA GLU A 99 11.26 0.72 21.04
C GLU A 99 11.62 2.15 20.61
N ASN A 100 12.90 2.50 20.58
CA ASN A 100 13.35 3.83 20.17
C ASN A 100 13.03 4.10 18.69
N GLU A 101 13.33 3.16 17.80
CA GLU A 101 13.00 3.28 16.37
C GLU A 101 11.48 3.37 16.15
N LEU A 102 10.69 2.61 16.89
CA LEU A 102 9.23 2.67 16.82
C LEU A 102 8.70 4.03 17.28
N ASN A 103 9.27 4.61 18.34
CA ASN A 103 8.91 5.95 18.80
C ASN A 103 9.27 7.03 17.76
N GLU A 104 10.43 6.94 17.11
CA GLU A 104 10.81 7.84 16.01
C GLU A 104 9.85 7.73 14.82
N GLN A 105 9.52 6.50 14.41
CA GLN A 105 8.53 6.25 13.36
C GLN A 105 7.17 6.86 13.72
N LYS A 106 6.70 6.63 14.95
CA LYS A 106 5.44 7.17 15.46
C LYS A 106 5.42 8.69 15.39
N ALA A 107 6.46 9.36 15.89
CA ALA A 107 6.55 10.81 15.90
C ALA A 107 6.42 11.39 14.49
N LYS A 108 7.17 10.84 13.53
CA LYS A 108 7.12 11.27 12.12
C LYS A 108 5.74 11.04 11.49
N LEU A 109 5.13 9.88 11.72
CA LEU A 109 3.78 9.61 11.22
C LEU A 109 2.72 10.52 11.85
N ALA A 110 2.86 10.87 13.13
CA ALA A 110 1.97 11.78 13.82
C ALA A 110 2.06 13.21 13.25
N ASP A 111 3.27 13.70 12.98
CA ASP A 111 3.49 14.98 12.30
C ASP A 111 2.83 14.99 10.91
N MET A 112 3.05 13.94 10.12
CA MET A 112 2.42 13.77 8.82
C MET A 112 0.89 13.72 8.92
N HIS A 113 0.35 13.03 9.93
CA HIS A 113 -1.09 12.94 10.16
C HIS A 113 -1.68 14.31 10.52
N LYS A 114 -1.01 15.08 11.37
CA LYS A 114 -1.40 16.44 11.78
C LYS A 114 -1.38 17.41 10.60
N ALA A 115 -0.41 17.27 9.70
CA ALA A 115 -0.27 18.11 8.51
C ALA A 115 -1.38 17.88 7.44
N ILE A 116 -2.14 16.78 7.52
CA ILE A 116 -3.19 16.50 6.55
C ILE A 116 -4.43 17.38 6.81
N LYS A 117 -4.82 18.15 5.78
CA LYS A 117 -6.04 18.95 5.79
C LYS A 117 -7.28 18.12 6.11
N LYS A 118 -8.20 18.69 6.89
CA LYS A 118 -9.52 18.08 7.15
C LYS A 118 -10.35 18.14 5.86
N GLY A 119 -10.89 16.99 5.45
CA GLY A 119 -11.73 16.89 4.25
C GLY A 119 -12.04 15.44 3.89
N LYS A 120 -13.13 15.20 3.14
CA LYS A 120 -13.52 13.85 2.69
C LYS A 120 -12.42 13.20 1.84
N GLN A 121 -11.77 13.97 0.96
CA GLN A 121 -10.72 13.48 0.05
C GLN A 121 -9.49 12.92 0.78
N HIS A 122 -9.20 13.40 2.00
CA HIS A 122 -8.04 12.94 2.78
C HIS A 122 -8.42 11.97 3.90
N LYS A 123 -9.69 11.57 4.01
CA LYS A 123 -10.17 10.66 5.06
C LYS A 123 -9.39 9.35 5.06
N ASN A 124 -9.17 8.76 3.88
CA ASN A 124 -8.46 7.49 3.75
C ASN A 124 -7.01 7.61 4.19
N ARG A 125 -6.29 8.64 3.70
CA ARG A 125 -4.90 8.89 4.11
C ARG A 125 -4.77 9.09 5.61
N ARG A 126 -5.64 9.91 6.23
CA ARG A 126 -5.66 10.08 7.69
C ARG A 126 -5.89 8.76 8.43
N ARG A 127 -6.89 7.99 8.01
CA ARG A 127 -7.20 6.68 8.60
C ARG A 127 -6.03 5.70 8.48
N THR A 128 -5.33 5.70 7.35
CA THR A 128 -4.15 4.84 7.13
C THR A 128 -3.02 5.19 8.09
N LEU A 129 -2.72 6.47 8.30
CA LEU A 129 -1.68 6.89 9.25
C LEU A 129 -2.09 6.63 10.69
N ALA A 130 -3.32 6.98 11.08
CA ALA A 130 -3.83 6.72 12.42
C ALA A 130 -3.73 5.23 12.79
N ARG A 131 -4.20 4.34 11.90
CA ARG A 131 -4.09 2.89 12.11
C ARG A 131 -2.65 2.39 12.24
N GLN A 132 -1.72 3.01 11.54
CA GLN A 132 -0.31 2.63 11.66
C GLN A 132 0.27 3.09 12.99
N ILE A 133 -0.05 4.30 13.43
CA ILE A 133 0.32 4.82 14.75
C ILE A 133 -0.23 3.89 15.84
N ASP A 134 -1.50 3.47 15.76
CA ASP A 134 -2.11 2.55 16.72
C ASP A 134 -1.37 1.20 16.78
N LYS A 135 -0.93 0.67 15.64
CA LYS A 135 -0.14 -0.58 15.58
C LYS A 135 1.24 -0.42 16.21
N ILE A 136 1.89 0.72 15.97
CA ILE A 136 3.18 1.03 16.58
C ILE A 136 3.03 1.14 18.10
N ASP A 137 1.97 1.81 18.57
CA ASP A 137 1.66 1.91 19.99
C ASP A 137 1.40 0.56 20.65
N ALA A 138 0.66 -0.33 19.97
CA ALA A 138 0.47 -1.69 20.44
C ALA A 138 1.81 -2.43 20.57
N ARG A 139 2.69 -2.32 19.56
CA ARG A 139 4.00 -2.99 19.58
C ARG A 139 4.94 -2.45 20.66
N ILE A 140 4.97 -1.14 20.87
CA ILE A 140 5.74 -0.52 21.97
C ILE A 140 5.27 -1.04 23.34
N LYS A 141 3.96 -1.17 23.53
CA LYS A 141 3.40 -1.73 24.77
C LYS A 141 3.81 -3.18 24.98
N GLU A 142 3.78 -4.00 23.94
CA GLU A 142 4.24 -5.41 24.00
C GLU A 142 5.70 -5.49 24.45
N LEU A 143 6.61 -4.76 23.81
CA LEU A 143 8.03 -4.73 24.16
C LEU A 143 8.27 -4.32 25.63
N ASN A 144 7.53 -3.30 26.09
CA ASN A 144 7.60 -2.87 27.49
C ASN A 144 7.11 -3.95 28.47
N THR A 145 6.08 -4.72 28.12
CA THR A 145 5.61 -5.82 28.95
C THR A 145 6.57 -7.01 28.95
N GLU A 146 7.21 -7.31 27.82
CA GLU A 146 8.24 -8.35 27.70
C GLU A 146 9.47 -7.99 28.54
N GLY A 147 9.95 -6.74 28.46
CA GLY A 147 11.04 -6.24 29.30
C GLY A 147 10.75 -6.34 30.79
N LYS A 148 9.53 -5.97 31.22
CA LYS A 148 9.10 -6.11 32.62
C LYS A 148 9.02 -7.56 33.09
N LYS A 149 8.61 -8.50 32.23
CA LYS A 149 8.58 -9.94 32.55
C LYS A 149 9.99 -10.50 32.74
N ILE A 150 10.95 -10.10 31.90
CA ILE A 150 12.35 -10.52 32.01
C ILE A 150 12.96 -10.01 33.32
N LEU A 151 12.77 -8.72 33.64
CA LEU A 151 13.28 -8.14 34.90
C LEU A 151 12.70 -8.81 36.15
N LYS A 152 11.40 -9.17 36.11
CA LYS A 152 10.73 -9.89 37.21
C LYS A 152 11.23 -11.33 37.37
N ALA A 153 11.58 -12.01 36.29
CA ALA A 153 12.19 -13.34 36.35
C ALA A 153 13.61 -13.28 36.95
N SER A 154 14.41 -12.28 36.54
CA SER A 154 15.77 -12.06 37.05
C SER A 154 15.83 -11.71 38.55
N SER A 155 14.79 -11.09 39.11
CA SER A 155 14.72 -10.78 40.55
C SER A 155 14.26 -11.95 41.44
N SER A 156 13.99 -13.13 40.86
CA SER A 156 13.46 -14.31 41.60
C SER A 156 14.36 -15.55 41.57
N SER A 157 15.60 -15.42 41.07
CA SER A 157 16.59 -16.49 41.10
C SER A 157 17.66 -16.23 42.17
N SER A 158 17.60 -16.97 43.29
CA SER A 158 18.77 -17.22 44.13
C SER A 158 19.76 -18.10 43.33
N PRO A 159 21.08 -17.85 43.43
CA PRO A 159 22.05 -18.67 42.70
C PRO A 159 22.09 -20.09 43.28
N PRO A 160 22.07 -21.16 42.45
CA PRO A 160 22.45 -22.49 42.91
C PRO A 160 23.97 -22.56 43.12
N PRO A 161 24.47 -23.42 44.03
CA PRO A 161 25.91 -23.58 44.25
C PRO A 161 26.59 -24.20 43.01
N PRO A 162 27.90 -23.96 42.82
CA PRO A 162 28.63 -24.50 41.68
C PRO A 162 28.87 -26.00 41.89
N SER A 163 28.25 -26.84 41.05
CA SER A 163 28.66 -28.22 40.85
C SER A 163 29.46 -28.33 39.55
N SER A 164 30.72 -28.69 39.72
CA SER A 164 31.68 -29.11 38.72
C SER A 164 31.21 -30.38 38.02
N SER A 165 31.24 -30.41 36.67
CA SER A 165 31.55 -31.59 35.84
C SER A 165 31.53 -31.27 34.33
N SER A 166 32.73 -31.33 33.74
CA SER A 166 33.08 -31.87 32.41
C SER A 166 32.18 -31.60 31.19
N SER A 167 32.64 -30.61 30.40
CA SER A 167 32.82 -30.62 28.95
C SER A 167 32.29 -31.81 28.13
N SER A 168 31.33 -31.51 27.24
CA SER A 168 31.19 -32.17 25.94
C SER A 168 30.57 -31.19 24.95
N LEU A 169 31.37 -30.81 23.96
CA LEU A 169 31.02 -29.96 22.82
C LEU A 169 30.06 -30.73 21.89
N PRO A 170 28.94 -30.14 21.42
CA PRO A 170 28.37 -30.52 20.15
C PRO A 170 28.87 -29.57 19.07
N SER A 171 29.51 -30.21 18.10
CA SER A 171 30.04 -29.69 16.85
C SER A 171 29.05 -28.76 16.15
N SER A 172 29.57 -27.61 15.78
CA SER A 172 29.01 -26.59 14.92
C SER A 172 28.54 -27.15 13.58
N SER A 173 27.25 -27.49 13.49
CA SER A 173 26.55 -27.54 12.22
C SER A 173 26.16 -26.10 11.84
N SER A 174 27.04 -25.48 11.09
CA SER A 174 26.88 -24.21 10.38
C SER A 174 25.73 -24.31 9.39
N SER A 175 24.48 -24.25 9.86
CA SER A 175 23.33 -24.00 8.99
C SER A 175 23.31 -22.49 8.70
N SER A 176 24.03 -22.13 7.64
CA SER A 176 23.92 -20.88 6.89
C SER A 176 22.58 -20.17 7.12
N SER A 177 22.66 -19.01 7.77
CA SER A 177 21.57 -18.05 7.93
C SER A 177 21.14 -17.53 6.57
N LEU A 178 20.39 -18.34 5.82
CA LEU A 178 19.58 -17.86 4.72
C LEU A 178 18.56 -16.93 5.35
N SER A 179 18.77 -15.61 5.22
CA SER A 179 17.82 -14.59 5.64
C SER A 179 16.43 -15.01 5.19
N SER A 180 15.61 -15.49 6.13
CA SER A 180 14.26 -15.93 5.83
C SER A 180 13.54 -14.73 5.26
N ARG A 181 13.12 -14.82 3.99
CA ARG A 181 12.32 -13.76 3.36
C ARG A 181 11.19 -13.37 4.32
N PRO A 182 10.89 -12.07 4.48
CA PRO A 182 9.81 -11.67 5.36
C PRO A 182 8.50 -12.35 4.94
N PRO A 183 7.57 -12.58 5.89
CA PRO A 183 6.29 -13.17 5.57
C PRO A 183 5.55 -12.36 4.50
N CYS A 184 4.63 -13.02 3.80
CA CYS A 184 3.81 -12.33 2.81
C CYS A 184 3.00 -11.18 3.45
N ARG A 185 3.07 -9.98 2.89
CA ARG A 185 2.28 -8.81 3.36
C ARG A 185 0.78 -8.96 3.18
N THR A 186 0.37 -9.89 2.31
CA THR A 186 -1.04 -10.15 2.05
C THR A 186 -1.57 -11.28 2.90
N CYS A 187 -0.92 -12.44 2.89
CA CYS A 187 -1.44 -13.65 3.53
C CYS A 187 -0.70 -14.08 4.81
N GLY A 188 0.37 -13.38 5.19
CA GLY A 188 1.18 -13.68 6.39
C GLY A 188 2.05 -14.93 6.29
N LYS A 189 2.01 -15.68 5.18
CA LYS A 189 2.76 -16.94 5.05
C LYS A 189 4.22 -16.72 4.72
N GLN A 190 5.09 -17.49 5.35
CA GLN A 190 6.49 -17.62 4.96
C GLN A 190 6.61 -18.26 3.57
N GLY A 191 7.62 -17.83 2.79
CA GLY A 191 7.89 -18.41 1.47
C GLY A 191 6.83 -18.17 0.38
N CYS A 192 5.84 -17.29 0.61
CA CYS A 192 4.84 -16.97 -0.41
C CYS A 192 5.46 -16.25 -1.61
N ASP A 193 5.07 -16.65 -2.81
CA ASP A 193 5.50 -16.05 -4.09
C ASP A 193 4.73 -14.76 -4.46
N GLY A 194 3.88 -14.25 -3.58
CA GLY A 194 3.07 -13.05 -3.78
C GLY A 194 1.79 -13.27 -4.61
N LYS A 195 1.59 -14.46 -5.21
CA LYS A 195 0.38 -14.77 -6.00
C LYS A 195 -0.87 -15.01 -5.14
N CYS A 196 -0.84 -14.68 -3.85
CA CYS A 196 -2.02 -14.75 -2.99
C CYS A 196 -2.92 -13.51 -3.09
N TRP A 197 -2.49 -12.44 -3.77
CA TRP A 197 -3.18 -11.15 -3.83
C TRP A 197 -3.59 -10.71 -5.24
N GLY A 198 -4.54 -9.75 -5.32
CA GLY A 198 -4.98 -9.12 -6.54
C GLY A 198 -5.39 -10.10 -7.65
N PHE A 199 -5.10 -9.69 -8.89
CA PHE A 199 -5.28 -10.47 -10.10
C PHE A 199 -4.24 -11.60 -10.27
N TRP A 200 -3.22 -11.66 -9.41
CA TRP A 200 -2.24 -12.75 -9.38
C TRP A 200 -2.77 -14.03 -8.73
N ALA A 201 -3.70 -13.87 -7.78
CA ALA A 201 -4.40 -15.01 -7.21
C ALA A 201 -5.29 -15.61 -8.27
N GLY A 202 -4.86 -16.74 -8.84
CA GLY A 202 -5.68 -17.52 -9.75
C GLY A 202 -6.98 -17.99 -9.09
N ARG A 203 -7.69 -18.90 -9.78
CA ARG A 203 -8.96 -19.48 -9.32
C ARG A 203 -8.90 -20.12 -7.91
N ALA A 204 -7.73 -20.32 -7.32
CA ALA A 204 -7.56 -20.84 -5.96
C ALA A 204 -8.30 -20.07 -4.85
N ARG A 205 -8.65 -18.78 -5.03
CA ARG A 205 -9.49 -18.05 -4.07
C ARG A 205 -10.99 -18.34 -4.19
N THR A 206 -11.47 -18.79 -5.36
CA THR A 206 -12.90 -19.15 -5.50
C THR A 206 -13.20 -20.45 -4.77
N TRP A 207 -12.23 -21.35 -4.64
CA TRP A 207 -12.41 -22.62 -3.93
C TRP A 207 -12.44 -22.45 -2.41
N LYS A 208 -11.45 -21.77 -1.81
CA LYS A 208 -11.43 -21.55 -0.35
C LYS A 208 -12.55 -20.64 0.16
N ARG A 209 -13.01 -19.67 -0.64
CA ARG A 209 -14.21 -18.88 -0.30
C ARG A 209 -15.48 -19.73 -0.39
N ARG A 210 -15.64 -20.56 -1.44
CA ARG A 210 -16.77 -21.51 -1.52
C ARG A 210 -16.75 -22.57 -0.44
N GLU A 211 -15.59 -23.07 -0.04
CA GLU A 211 -15.47 -23.99 1.10
C GLU A 211 -15.79 -23.31 2.42
N ALA A 212 -15.32 -22.09 2.64
CA ALA A 212 -15.68 -21.31 3.84
C ALA A 212 -17.19 -20.97 3.87
N GLU A 213 -17.79 -20.64 2.73
CA GLU A 213 -19.23 -20.41 2.59
C GLU A 213 -20.04 -21.70 2.77
N LYS A 214 -19.55 -22.86 2.28
CA LYS A 214 -20.14 -24.17 2.57
C LYS A 214 -20.05 -24.56 4.06
N ASN A 215 -18.99 -24.13 4.75
CA ASN A 215 -18.81 -24.40 6.18
C ASN A 215 -19.56 -23.41 7.09
N LEU A 216 -19.91 -22.20 6.62
CA LEU A 216 -20.75 -21.24 7.34
C LEU A 216 -22.26 -21.43 7.10
N GLY A 217 -22.66 -22.22 6.11
CA GLY A 217 -24.06 -22.54 5.78
C GLY A 217 -24.70 -23.62 6.64
N SER A 218 -24.04 -24.13 7.69
CA SER A 218 -24.68 -25.03 8.66
C SER A 218 -25.45 -24.21 9.70
N GLU A 219 -26.70 -23.90 9.37
CA GLU A 219 -27.72 -23.34 10.26
C GLU A 219 -27.70 -24.01 11.64
N LYS A 220 -27.24 -23.28 12.67
CA LYS A 220 -27.56 -23.57 14.08
C LYS A 220 -27.20 -22.48 15.10
N ASN A 221 -26.78 -21.27 14.71
CA ASN A 221 -26.58 -20.18 15.66
C ASN A 221 -26.95 -18.82 15.05
N LEU A 222 -28.23 -18.61 14.73
CA LEU A 222 -28.79 -17.27 14.56
C LEU A 222 -29.23 -16.75 15.93
N GLY A 223 -28.30 -16.11 16.63
CA GLY A 223 -28.60 -15.22 17.75
C GLY A 223 -29.20 -13.92 17.22
N SER A 224 -30.32 -13.53 17.82
CA SER A 224 -31.22 -12.39 17.56
C SER A 224 -30.60 -11.10 17.02
N GLU A 225 -31.23 -10.56 15.98
CA GLU A 225 -31.02 -9.23 15.41
C GLU A 225 -31.48 -8.12 16.36
N SER A 226 -30.53 -7.37 16.92
CA SER A 226 -30.79 -6.04 17.46
C SER A 226 -29.54 -5.17 17.27
N ASN A 227 -29.40 -4.59 16.07
CA ASN A 227 -28.80 -3.27 15.80
C ASN A 227 -28.60 -3.06 14.29
N LEU A 228 -29.72 -2.94 13.56
CA LEU A 228 -29.74 -2.23 12.28
C LEU A 228 -30.48 -0.93 12.51
N GLY A 229 -29.71 0.12 12.79
CA GLY A 229 -30.20 1.49 12.94
C GLY A 229 -30.85 1.96 11.65
N SER A 230 -32.09 2.41 11.80
CA SER A 230 -33.13 2.56 10.80
C SER A 230 -32.87 3.62 9.73
N GLU A 231 -33.26 3.28 8.51
CA GLU A 231 -33.59 4.21 7.44
C GLU A 231 -34.84 5.00 7.85
N ASN A 232 -34.71 6.31 8.08
CA ASN A 232 -35.83 7.25 8.17
C ASN A 232 -35.29 8.68 7.98
N ASN A 233 -35.48 9.25 6.79
CA ASN A 233 -36.02 10.61 6.65
C ASN A 233 -36.25 10.96 5.17
N LEU A 234 -37.45 10.63 4.70
CA LEU A 234 -38.12 11.30 3.58
C LEU A 234 -39.11 12.32 4.18
N GLY A 235 -39.03 13.56 3.70
CA GLY A 235 -40.18 14.47 3.59
C GLY A 235 -40.16 15.72 4.48
N SER A 236 -39.94 16.89 3.86
CA SER A 236 -40.88 18.02 4.03
C SER A 236 -40.79 18.98 2.83
N GLU A 237 -41.71 18.80 1.87
CA GLU A 237 -42.15 19.86 0.96
C GLU A 237 -43.22 20.73 1.65
N LYS A 238 -43.14 22.06 1.42
CA LYS A 238 -44.18 23.13 1.45
C LYS A 238 -43.46 24.48 1.67
N LYS A 239 -43.79 25.63 1.08
CA LYS A 239 -44.56 26.12 -0.09
C LYS A 239 -44.47 27.67 0.00
N LEU A 240 -44.25 28.38 -1.13
CA LEU A 240 -44.57 29.81 -1.41
C LEU A 240 -43.88 30.91 -0.55
N GLY A 241 -43.41 32.06 -1.05
CA GLY A 241 -43.48 32.74 -2.36
C GLY A 241 -43.00 34.20 -2.21
N SER A 242 -43.03 34.98 -3.30
CA SER A 242 -42.67 36.42 -3.45
C SER A 242 -41.15 36.71 -3.50
N GLY A 243 -40.56 37.47 -4.41
CA GLY A 243 -40.99 38.30 -5.55
C GLY A 243 -39.82 39.25 -5.86
N GLY A 244 -39.61 39.64 -7.13
CA GLY A 244 -38.62 40.68 -7.48
C GLY A 244 -37.86 40.42 -8.78
N GLU A 245 -38.48 40.83 -9.88
CA GLU A 245 -37.88 41.02 -11.22
C GLU A 245 -36.74 42.06 -11.18
N HIS A 246 -35.80 42.01 -12.13
CA HIS A 246 -35.34 43.18 -12.92
C HIS A 246 -34.27 42.76 -13.97
N HIS A 247 -34.75 42.68 -15.22
CA HIS A 247 -34.22 43.22 -16.47
C HIS A 247 -32.76 43.03 -16.95
N ALA A 248 -32.69 42.78 -18.27
CA ALA A 248 -31.55 42.57 -19.14
C ALA A 248 -30.85 43.86 -19.64
N SER A 249 -29.53 43.73 -19.94
CA SER A 249 -28.71 44.23 -21.10
C SER A 249 -28.86 45.68 -21.64
N PRO A 250 -28.02 46.18 -22.60
CA PRO A 250 -26.59 46.03 -22.93
C PRO A 250 -25.87 47.40 -23.24
N GLY A 251 -24.59 47.35 -23.67
CA GLY A 251 -23.86 48.44 -24.38
C GLY A 251 -22.86 49.21 -23.49
N SER A 252 -21.60 49.48 -23.87
CA SER A 252 -21.13 50.08 -25.12
C SER A 252 -19.58 50.12 -25.17
N SER A 253 -19.01 49.89 -26.36
CA SER A 253 -17.70 50.40 -26.85
C SER A 253 -17.90 51.85 -27.38
N PRO A 254 -16.89 52.68 -27.74
CA PRO A 254 -15.62 52.31 -28.40
C PRO A 254 -14.38 53.23 -28.20
N ALA A 255 -13.32 52.85 -28.94
CA ALA A 255 -12.31 53.69 -29.62
C ALA A 255 -10.93 53.93 -28.96
N GLY A 256 -9.88 53.70 -29.76
CA GLY A 256 -8.52 54.18 -29.54
C GLY A 256 -7.44 53.36 -30.26
N ALA A 257 -7.04 53.81 -31.45
CA ALA A 257 -6.18 53.12 -32.42
C ALA A 257 -4.66 53.39 -32.26
N ALA A 258 -3.88 52.69 -33.10
CA ALA A 258 -2.50 52.97 -33.58
C ALA A 258 -1.33 52.48 -32.70
N ALA A 259 -0.18 52.01 -33.18
CA ALA A 259 0.38 51.89 -34.53
C ALA A 259 1.42 50.75 -34.59
N ASN A 260 1.58 50.24 -35.80
CA ASN A 260 2.55 49.25 -36.28
C ASN A 260 3.93 49.90 -36.54
N LYS A 261 5.04 49.23 -36.19
CA LYS A 261 6.35 49.42 -36.85
C LYS A 261 7.20 48.15 -36.75
N LYS A 262 7.22 47.38 -37.84
CA LYS A 262 8.28 46.43 -38.20
C LYS A 262 9.56 47.21 -38.53
N ALA A 263 10.70 46.79 -37.98
CA ALA A 263 12.02 47.11 -38.50
C ALA A 263 12.72 45.80 -38.90
N LYS A 264 13.10 45.75 -40.17
CA LYS A 264 13.84 44.70 -40.86
C LYS A 264 15.31 45.14 -40.86
N LEU A 265 16.23 44.30 -40.37
CA LEU A 265 17.65 44.41 -40.69
C LEU A 265 18.08 43.19 -41.51
N LYS A 266 19.02 43.50 -42.40
CA LYS A 266 19.50 42.83 -43.62
C LYS A 266 19.68 41.32 -43.56
#